data_AF-A0A847SY69-F1
#
_entry.id   AF-A0A847SY69-F1
#
_cell.length_a   1.000
_cell.length_b   1.000
_cell.length_c   1.000
_cell.angle_alpha   90.00
_cell.angle_beta   90.00
_cell.angle_gamma   90.00
#
_symmetry.space_group_name_H-M   'P 1'
#
loop_
_entity.id
_entity.type
_entity.pdbx_description
1 polymer ?
#
loop_
_entity_poly.entity_id
_entity_poly.type
_entity_poly.pdbx_seq_one_letter_code
_entity_poly.pdbx_strand_id
1 'polypeptide(L)'
;MDGERISLRLETEDLELLDDFIERHPEYSNRSNLARVAFRAFIDEIEGTNKTSAEETKQEENVISVRVPPFIHNSIVKMVRNGLYNSSEEAVLDCVRKVYITSDKAREAMLQADLEAFMNTVQIYPG
;
A
#
# COMPACT_ATOMS: atom_id res chain seq x y z
N MET A 1 25.73 18.57 -10.44
CA MET A 1 25.14 17.24 -10.17
C MET A 1 24.67 16.72 -11.51
N ASP A 2 25.43 15.79 -12.10
CA ASP A 2 25.08 15.18 -13.38
C ASP A 2 23.92 14.21 -13.16
N GLY A 3 22.71 14.62 -13.54
CA GLY A 3 21.56 13.73 -13.56
C GLY A 3 21.59 12.86 -14.80
N GLU A 4 21.34 11.56 -14.64
CA GLU A 4 21.16 10.65 -15.77
C GLU A 4 19.99 11.14 -16.66
N ARG A 5 20.19 11.13 -17.99
CA ARG A 5 19.20 11.61 -18.95
C ARG A 5 18.47 10.45 -19.59
N ILE A 6 17.16 10.44 -19.44
CA ILE A 6 16.26 9.54 -20.17
C ILE A 6 15.80 10.26 -21.45
N SER A 7 15.88 9.58 -22.59
CA SER A 7 15.35 10.07 -23.87
C SER A 7 14.18 9.19 -24.30
N LEU A 8 13.01 9.79 -24.47
CA LEU A 8 11.77 9.11 -24.87
C LEU A 8 11.36 9.58 -26.26
N ARG A 9 10.99 8.65 -27.14
CA ARG A 9 10.35 8.97 -28.42
C ARG A 9 8.84 8.91 -28.22
N LEU A 10 8.16 9.98 -28.60
CA LEU A 10 6.72 10.15 -28.50
C LEU A 10 6.19 10.53 -29.87
N GLU A 11 4.93 10.18 -30.13
CA GLU A 11 4.23 10.70 -31.31
C GLU A 11 3.92 12.18 -31.13
N THR A 12 3.67 12.87 -32.25
CA THR A 12 3.44 14.33 -32.25
C THR A 12 2.21 14.69 -31.41
N GLU A 13 1.14 13.89 -31.48
CA GLU A 13 -0.10 14.10 -30.72
C GLU A 13 0.12 13.99 -29.20
N ASP A 14 0.95 13.05 -28.75
CA ASP A 14 1.26 12.88 -27.32
C ASP A 14 2.09 14.06 -26.77
N LEU A 15 2.99 14.60 -27.62
CA LEU A 15 3.79 15.77 -27.30
C LEU A 15 2.92 17.02 -27.14
N GLU A 16 1.97 17.23 -28.05
CA GLU A 16 1.00 18.33 -27.99
C GLU A 16 0.11 18.20 -26.74
N LEU A 17 -0.37 16.99 -26.44
CA LEU A 17 -1.16 16.73 -25.23
C LEU A 17 -0.39 17.08 -23.94
N LEU A 18 0.90 16.72 -23.87
CA LEU A 18 1.78 17.05 -22.75
C LEU A 18 1.98 18.56 -22.59
N ASP A 19 2.20 19.26 -23.69
CA ASP A 19 2.38 20.73 -23.70
C ASP A 19 1.11 21.44 -23.24
N ASP A 20 -0.03 21.09 -23.83
CA ASP A 20 -1.34 21.67 -23.48
C ASP A 20 -1.68 21.44 -22.00
N PHE A 21 -1.26 20.31 -21.43
CA PHE A 21 -1.44 20.02 -20.01
C PHE A 21 -0.55 20.92 -19.14
N ILE A 22 0.72 21.08 -19.50
CA ILE A 22 1.68 21.94 -18.77
C ILE A 22 1.24 23.40 -18.80
N GLU A 23 0.75 23.89 -19.93
CA GLU A 23 0.24 25.26 -20.05
C GLU A 23 -0.96 25.53 -19.11
N ARG A 24 -1.82 24.52 -18.92
CA ARG A 24 -2.97 24.60 -18.02
C ARG A 24 -2.62 24.39 -16.55
N HIS A 25 -1.47 23.79 -16.27
CA HIS A 25 -1.04 23.37 -14.94
C HIS A 25 0.39 23.86 -14.64
N PRO A 26 0.57 25.16 -14.35
CA PRO A 26 1.89 25.78 -14.16
C PRO A 26 2.67 25.23 -12.94
N GLU A 27 2.02 24.47 -12.05
CA GLU A 27 2.67 23.69 -11.00
C GLU A 27 3.69 22.68 -11.56
N TYR A 28 3.51 22.23 -12.81
CA TYR A 28 4.47 21.37 -13.50
C TYR A 28 5.37 22.23 -14.39
N SER A 29 6.47 22.72 -13.82
CA SER A 29 7.35 23.71 -14.48
C SER A 29 7.84 23.36 -15.89
N ASN A 30 7.99 22.08 -16.24
CA ASN A 30 8.40 21.61 -17.57
C ASN A 30 8.08 20.11 -17.76
N ARG A 31 8.20 19.63 -19.01
CA ARG A 31 7.97 18.22 -19.39
C ARG A 31 8.76 17.23 -18.53
N SER A 32 10.01 17.53 -18.18
CA SER A 32 10.83 16.65 -17.35
C SER A 32 10.34 16.60 -15.91
N ASN A 33 9.84 17.70 -15.37
CA ASN A 33 9.23 17.74 -14.05
C ASN A 33 7.93 16.92 -14.05
N LEU A 34 7.07 17.14 -15.05
CA LEU A 34 5.84 16.37 -15.23
C LEU A 34 6.13 14.86 -15.35
N ALA A 35 7.07 14.46 -16.21
CA ALA A 35 7.44 13.06 -16.40
C ALA A 35 7.96 12.45 -15.09
N ARG A 36 8.81 13.16 -14.33
CA ARG A 36 9.30 12.69 -13.04
C ARG A 36 8.17 12.48 -12.03
N VAL A 37 7.23 13.42 -11.96
CA VAL A 37 6.08 13.32 -11.06
C VAL A 37 5.15 12.19 -11.51
N ALA A 38 4.89 12.05 -12.80
CA ALA A 38 4.06 10.99 -13.35
C ALA A 38 4.67 9.60 -13.13
N PHE A 39 5.97 9.43 -13.36
CA PHE A 39 6.65 8.16 -13.06
C PHE A 39 6.60 7.82 -11.58
N ARG A 40 6.84 8.81 -10.69
CA ARG A 40 6.70 8.59 -9.26
C ARG A 40 5.29 8.24 -8.88
N ALA A 41 4.29 9.01 -9.31
CA ALA A 41 2.88 8.74 -9.01
C ALA A 41 2.43 7.38 -9.54
N PHE A 42 2.88 6.98 -10.74
CA PHE A 42 2.54 5.70 -11.33
C PHE A 42 3.24 4.52 -10.63
N ILE A 43 4.52 4.69 -10.27
CA ILE A 43 5.24 3.72 -9.44
C ILE A 43 4.59 3.67 -8.07
N ASP A 44 4.31 4.78 -7.43
CA ASP A 44 3.60 4.88 -6.15
C ASP A 44 2.14 4.43 -6.26
N GLU A 45 1.55 4.29 -7.43
CA GLU A 45 0.20 3.73 -7.61
C GLU A 45 0.30 2.20 -7.71
N ILE A 46 1.20 1.68 -8.56
CA ILE A 46 1.48 0.23 -8.68
C ILE A 46 2.04 -0.32 -7.38
N GLU A 47 3.02 0.39 -6.84
CA GLU A 47 3.63 0.14 -5.56
C GLU A 47 2.77 0.66 -4.43
N GLY A 48 1.80 1.57 -4.59
CA GLY A 48 0.83 1.96 -3.54
C GLY A 48 -0.31 0.97 -3.37
N THR A 49 -0.55 0.13 -4.37
CA THR A 49 -1.14 -1.20 -4.15
C THR A 49 -0.24 -2.12 -3.31
N ASN A 50 1.03 -1.77 -3.07
CA ASN A 50 2.04 -2.55 -2.33
C ASN A 50 2.85 -1.79 -1.23
N LYS A 51 2.60 -0.50 -0.94
CA LYS A 51 3.40 0.39 -0.05
C LYS A 51 2.95 1.86 -0.14
N THR A 52 2.38 2.34 0.94
CA THR A 52 2.25 3.77 1.26
C THR A 52 3.60 4.28 1.77
N SER A 53 4.10 5.35 1.16
CA SER A 53 5.06 6.34 1.68
C SER A 53 6.41 5.84 2.21
N ALA A 54 7.47 6.13 1.47
CA ALA A 54 8.83 6.07 1.96
C ALA A 54 9.08 7.21 2.97
N GLU A 55 9.21 6.86 4.24
CA GLU A 55 10.30 7.30 5.11
C GLU A 55 10.34 6.36 6.33
N GLU A 56 11.33 5.48 6.32
CA GLU A 56 11.90 4.83 7.50
C GLU A 56 10.92 4.18 8.49
N THR A 57 10.32 3.04 8.14
CA THR A 57 10.09 2.01 9.16
C THR A 57 10.29 0.64 8.53
N LYS A 58 11.04 -0.20 9.25
CA LYS A 58 11.30 -1.61 8.96
C LYS A 58 10.08 -2.28 8.33
N GLN A 59 10.31 -3.12 7.33
CA GLN A 59 9.33 -4.08 6.84
C GLN A 59 8.56 -4.68 8.01
N GLU A 60 7.32 -4.24 8.21
CA GLU A 60 6.37 -5.00 9.01
C GLU A 60 5.84 -6.08 8.07
N GLU A 61 6.41 -7.28 8.19
CA GLU A 61 6.06 -8.49 7.40
C GLU A 61 4.58 -8.92 7.52
N ASN A 62 3.74 -8.15 8.25
CA ASN A 62 2.39 -8.52 8.67
C ASN A 62 1.31 -7.50 8.25
N VAL A 63 1.52 -6.71 7.19
CA VAL A 63 0.53 -5.72 6.73
C VAL A 63 -0.49 -6.37 5.79
N ILE A 64 -1.76 -6.37 6.19
CA ILE A 64 -2.89 -6.79 5.34
C ILE A 64 -3.70 -5.55 4.94
N SER A 65 -3.73 -5.25 3.64
CA SER A 65 -4.56 -4.17 3.08
C SER A 65 -5.87 -4.73 2.54
N VAL A 66 -7.00 -4.19 2.99
CA VAL A 66 -8.34 -4.61 2.55
C VAL A 66 -9.17 -3.41 2.12
N ARG A 67 -9.78 -3.51 0.93
CA ARG A 67 -10.78 -2.53 0.49
C ARG A 67 -12.14 -2.89 1.08
N VAL A 68 -12.69 -2.00 1.89
CA VAL A 68 -14.00 -2.20 2.51
C VAL A 68 -15.07 -1.32 1.87
N PRO A 69 -16.34 -1.75 1.84
CA PRO A 69 -17.46 -0.91 1.42
C PRO A 69 -17.57 0.39 2.25
N PRO A 70 -18.07 1.49 1.67
CA PRO A 70 -18.15 2.79 2.34
C PRO A 70 -18.93 2.76 3.66
N PHE A 71 -19.96 1.93 3.77
CA PHE A 71 -20.73 1.82 5.00
C PHE A 71 -19.92 1.22 6.17
N ILE A 72 -19.05 0.25 5.89
CA ILE A 72 -18.17 -0.37 6.90
C ILE A 72 -17.13 0.65 7.36
N HIS A 73 -16.48 1.31 6.41
CA HIS A 73 -15.52 2.39 6.70
C HIS A 73 -16.15 3.46 7.60
N ASN A 74 -17.33 3.96 7.24
CA ASN A 74 -18.03 4.98 8.01
C ASN A 74 -18.44 4.49 9.40
N SER A 75 -18.72 3.20 9.56
CA SER A 75 -19.04 2.61 10.86
C SER A 75 -17.81 2.57 11.76
N ILE A 76 -16.66 2.13 11.24
CA ILE A 76 -15.37 2.13 11.96
C ILE A 76 -15.01 3.54 12.40
N VAL A 77 -15.05 4.51 11.48
CA VAL A 77 -14.74 5.92 11.79
C VAL A 77 -15.68 6.49 12.85
N LYS A 78 -16.98 6.16 12.80
CA LYS A 78 -17.94 6.58 13.84
C LYS A 78 -17.62 5.96 15.20
N MET A 79 -17.24 4.69 15.26
CA MET A 79 -16.89 4.02 16.52
C MET A 79 -15.66 4.67 17.17
N VAL A 80 -14.65 5.02 16.38
CA VAL A 80 -13.47 5.76 16.87
C VAL A 80 -13.86 7.16 17.35
N ARG A 81 -14.65 7.91 16.57
CA ARG A 81 -15.13 9.25 16.96
C ARG A 81 -15.97 9.26 18.23
N ASN A 82 -16.71 8.18 18.48
CA ASN A 82 -17.52 8.02 19.68
C ASN A 82 -16.69 7.55 20.89
N GLY A 83 -15.37 7.41 20.75
CA GLY A 83 -14.46 6.98 21.82
C GLY A 83 -14.54 5.49 22.15
N LEU A 84 -15.16 4.69 21.29
CA LEU A 84 -15.29 3.24 21.49
C LEU A 84 -13.97 2.50 21.22
N TYR A 85 -13.15 3.06 20.33
CA TYR A 85 -11.78 2.61 20.05
C TYR A 85 -10.87 3.83 19.90
N ASN A 86 -9.60 3.68 20.23
CA ASN A 86 -8.61 4.75 20.12
C ASN A 86 -8.13 4.95 18.67
N SER A 87 -8.26 3.93 17.83
CA SER A 87 -7.91 3.99 16.40
C SER A 87 -8.75 3.05 15.54
N SER A 88 -8.75 3.28 14.23
CA SER A 88 -9.38 2.37 13.25
C SER A 88 -8.72 1.00 13.24
N GLU A 89 -7.41 0.95 13.48
CA GLU A 89 -6.64 -0.29 13.57
C GLU A 89 -7.10 -1.13 14.77
N GLU A 90 -7.23 -0.51 15.94
CA GLU A 90 -7.72 -1.18 17.15
C GLU A 90 -9.12 -1.76 16.93
N ALA A 91 -10.01 -1.02 16.26
CA ALA A 91 -11.35 -1.48 15.92
C ALA A 91 -11.32 -2.72 15.00
N VAL A 92 -10.40 -2.78 14.04
CA VAL A 92 -10.24 -3.91 13.12
C VAL A 92 -9.63 -5.10 13.84
N LEU A 93 -8.56 -4.90 14.62
CA LEU A 93 -7.91 -5.94 15.40
C LEU A 93 -8.87 -6.58 16.41
N ASP A 94 -9.71 -5.79 17.08
CA ASP A 94 -10.70 -6.32 18.02
C ASP A 94 -11.78 -7.16 17.32
N CYS A 95 -12.24 -6.74 16.14
CA CYS A 95 -13.14 -7.53 15.31
C CYS A 95 -12.52 -8.88 14.92
N VAL A 96 -11.26 -8.87 14.46
CA VAL A 96 -10.53 -10.09 14.09
C VAL A 96 -10.35 -10.99 15.32
N ARG A 97 -9.89 -10.45 16.45
CA ARG A 97 -9.72 -11.24 17.69
C ARG A 97 -11.02 -11.91 18.11
N LYS A 98 -12.16 -11.21 18.09
CA LYS A 98 -13.46 -11.78 18.47
C LYS A 98 -13.87 -12.97 17.60
N VAL A 99 -13.56 -12.94 16.30
CA VAL A 99 -13.91 -14.02 15.38
C VAL A 99 -12.94 -15.20 15.50
N TYR A 100 -11.64 -14.94 15.59
CA TYR A 100 -10.60 -15.98 15.55
C TYR A 100 -10.30 -16.61 16.91
N ILE A 101 -10.36 -15.85 18.01
CA ILE A 101 -10.09 -16.38 19.37
C ILE A 101 -11.28 -17.19 19.90
N THR A 102 -12.51 -16.86 19.49
CA THR A 102 -13.73 -17.49 20.01
C THR A 102 -14.14 -18.75 19.24
N SER A 103 -13.51 -19.05 18.11
CA SER A 103 -13.81 -20.25 17.31
C SER A 103 -12.65 -21.25 17.40
N ASP A 104 -12.85 -22.37 18.09
CA ASP A 104 -11.83 -23.43 18.28
C ASP A 104 -11.22 -23.89 16.95
N LYS A 105 -12.02 -23.91 15.88
CA LYS A 105 -11.59 -24.28 14.52
C LYS A 105 -10.60 -23.30 13.88
N ALA A 106 -10.75 -22.01 14.18
CA ALA A 106 -9.83 -20.98 13.67
C ALA A 106 -8.49 -21.04 14.42
N ARG A 107 -8.52 -21.40 15.70
CA ARG A 107 -7.32 -21.61 16.52
C ARG A 107 -6.48 -22.78 16.04
N GLU A 108 -7.11 -23.91 15.69
CA GLU A 108 -6.43 -25.09 15.14
C GLU A 108 -5.79 -24.82 13.78
N ALA A 109 -6.49 -24.10 12.88
CA ALA A 109 -5.96 -23.74 11.57
C ALA A 109 -4.76 -22.77 11.65
N MET A 110 -4.77 -21.81 12.57
CA MET A 110 -3.62 -20.92 12.80
C MET A 110 -2.42 -21.69 13.36
N LEU A 111 -2.64 -22.62 14.29
CA LEU A 111 -1.56 -23.42 14.88
C LEU A 111 -0.89 -24.33 13.84
N GLN A 112 -1.67 -24.85 12.88
CA GLN A 112 -1.13 -25.56 11.72
C GLN A 112 -0.34 -24.63 10.77
N ALA A 113 -0.87 -23.44 10.47
CA ALA A 113 -0.19 -22.48 9.60
C ALA A 113 1.14 -21.98 10.21
N ASP A 114 1.17 -21.74 11.52
CA ASP A 114 2.37 -21.35 12.26
C ASP A 114 3.43 -22.47 12.26
N LEU A 115 3.00 -23.73 12.40
CA LEU A 115 3.88 -24.90 12.29
C LEU A 115 4.46 -25.05 10.88
N GLU A 116 3.65 -24.87 9.84
CA GLU A 116 4.11 -24.94 8.44
C GLU A 116 5.10 -23.81 8.11
N ALA A 117 4.82 -22.58 8.55
CA ALA A 117 5.73 -21.44 8.38
C ALA A 117 7.06 -21.64 9.12
N PHE A 118 7.03 -22.22 10.32
CA PHE A 118 8.23 -22.59 11.08
C PHE A 118 9.04 -23.70 10.40
N MET A 119 8.39 -24.71 9.81
CA MET A 119 9.09 -25.78 9.09
C MET A 119 9.73 -25.30 7.77
N ASN A 120 9.10 -24.36 7.08
CA ASN A 120 9.59 -23.87 5.79
C ASN A 120 10.78 -22.89 5.91
N THR A 121 10.98 -22.30 7.09
CA THR A 121 12.12 -21.41 7.39
C THR A 121 13.38 -22.18 7.81
N VAL A 122 13.27 -23.46 8.16
CA VAL A 122 14.43 -24.33 8.48
C VAL A 122 14.83 -25.13 7.23
N GLN A 123 15.41 -24.46 6.22
CA GLN A 123 16.17 -25.17 5.19
C GLN A 123 17.50 -25.63 5.79
N ILE A 124 17.56 -26.91 6.18
CA ILE A 124 18.80 -27.60 6.58
C ILE A 124 19.67 -27.72 5.33
N TYR A 125 20.77 -26.95 5.25
CA TYR A 125 21.80 -27.16 4.24
C TYR A 125 22.54 -28.49 4.54
N PRO A 126 22.50 -29.49 3.65
CA PRO A 126 23.37 -30.65 3.78
C PRO A 126 24.79 -30.25 3.37
N GLY A 127 25.76 -30.52 4.26
CA GLY A 127 27.19 -30.35 4.00
C GLY A 127 27.79 -31.49 3.17
#